data_AF-A0A851FWL0-F1
#
_entry.id   AF-A0A851FWL0-F1
#
_cell.length_a   1.000
_cell.length_b   1.000
_cell.length_c   1.000
_cell.angle_alpha   90.00
_cell.angle_beta   90.00
_cell.angle_gamma   90.00
#
_symmetry.space_group_name_H-M   'P 1'
#
loop_
_entity.id
_entity.type
_entity.pdbx_description
1 polymer ?
#
loop_
_entity_poly.entity_id
_entity_poly.type
_entity_poly.pdbx_seq_one_letter_code
_entity_poly.pdbx_strand_id
1 'polypeptide(L)'
;EPEWVKTEREQFVEFRDKNRDGKMDKEETKDWILPSDYDHAEAEARHLVYESDQDKDGKLTRQEIVDKSDLFVGSQATDFGEALVRHDE
;
A
#
# COMPACT_ATOMS: atom_id res chain seq x y z
N GLU A 1 24.59 -15.42 20.03
CA GLU A 1 23.34 -14.97 19.36
C GLU A 1 23.27 -15.59 17.97
N PRO A 2 22.07 -15.92 17.48
CA PRO A 2 21.85 -16.33 16.10
C PRO A 2 22.22 -15.22 15.10
N GLU A 3 22.64 -15.57 13.88
CA GLU A 3 23.00 -14.56 12.86
C GLU A 3 21.83 -13.66 12.48
N TRP A 4 20.61 -14.21 12.40
CA TRP A 4 19.41 -13.42 12.11
C TRP A 4 19.18 -12.30 13.13
N VAL A 5 19.58 -12.50 14.39
CA VAL A 5 19.48 -11.48 15.44
C VAL A 5 20.49 -10.35 15.22
N LYS A 6 21.70 -10.67 14.74
CA LYS A 6 22.70 -9.65 14.41
C LYS A 6 22.26 -8.82 13.22
N THR A 7 21.80 -9.47 12.15
CA THR A 7 21.33 -8.81 10.94
C THR A 7 20.14 -7.90 11.24
N GLU A 8 19.18 -8.36 12.05
CA GLU A 8 18.02 -7.55 12.42
C GLU A 8 18.41 -6.34 13.28
N ARG A 9 19.39 -6.51 14.17
CA ARG A 9 19.89 -5.41 15.00
C ARG A 9 20.65 -4.37 14.18
N GLU A 10 21.41 -4.80 13.19
CA GLU A 10 22.09 -3.90 12.25
C GLU A 10 21.06 -3.13 11.41
N GLN A 11 20.05 -3.82 10.85
CA GLN A 11 18.99 -3.16 10.09
C GLN A 11 18.17 -2.17 10.93
N PHE A 12 17.92 -2.52 12.20
CA PHE A 12 17.26 -1.62 13.13
C PHE A 12 18.03 -0.32 13.33
N VAL A 13 19.32 -0.42 13.64
CA VAL A 13 20.17 0.75 13.90
C VAL A 13 20.42 1.57 12.63
N GLU A 14 20.50 0.94 11.47
CA GLU A 14 20.77 1.63 10.20
C GLU A 14 19.53 2.31 9.60
N PHE A 15 18.35 1.69 9.71
CA PHE A 15 17.17 2.10 8.95
C PHE A 15 15.96 2.50 9.79
N ARG A 16 15.89 2.09 11.07
CA ARG A 16 14.69 2.26 11.92
C ARG A 16 14.89 3.27 13.03
N ASP A 17 16.06 3.24 13.66
CA ASP A 17 16.47 4.18 14.71
C ASP A 17 17.19 5.38 14.07
N LYS A 18 16.38 6.30 13.53
CA LYS A 18 16.86 7.51 12.84
C LYS A 18 17.55 8.45 13.83
N ASN A 19 17.07 8.49 15.07
CA ASN A 19 17.57 9.37 16.11
C ASN A 19 18.75 8.75 16.92
N ARG A 20 19.03 7.45 16.72
CA ARG A 20 20.09 6.65 17.35
C ARG A 20 19.97 6.54 18.87
N ASP A 21 18.75 6.54 19.40
CA ASP A 21 18.47 6.41 20.84
C ASP A 21 18.37 4.95 21.30
N GLY A 22 18.50 4.00 20.37
CA GLY A 22 18.43 2.56 20.61
C GLY A 22 17.01 2.04 20.77
N LYS A 23 15.99 2.84 20.48
CA LYS A 23 14.58 2.50 20.56
C LYS A 23 13.90 2.96 19.27
N MET A 24 12.66 2.50 19.09
CA MET A 24 11.81 2.96 18.00
C MET A 24 10.76 3.86 18.61
N ASP A 25 10.86 5.15 18.35
CA ASP A 25 9.88 6.11 18.85
C ASP A 25 8.60 6.09 17.99
N LYS A 26 7.60 6.88 18.40
CA LYS A 26 6.30 6.92 17.72
C LYS A 26 6.42 7.50 16.30
N GLU A 27 7.36 8.40 16.06
CA GLU A 27 7.57 9.04 14.75
C GLU A 27 8.30 8.08 13.82
N GLU A 28 9.35 7.42 14.30
CA GLU A 28 10.08 6.37 13.57
C GLU A 28 9.19 5.16 13.26
N THR A 29 8.31 4.78 14.19
CA THR A 29 7.29 3.74 13.97
C THR A 29 6.31 4.15 12.88
N LYS A 30 5.88 5.41 12.85
CA LYS A 30 4.99 5.92 11.79
C LYS A 30 5.69 5.95 10.44
N ASP A 31 6.92 6.44 10.38
CA ASP A 31 7.71 6.48 9.15
C ASP A 31 8.02 5.07 8.62
N TRP A 32 8.15 4.10 9.52
CA TRP A 32 8.33 2.72 9.11
C TRP A 32 7.03 2.10 8.57
N ILE A 33 5.91 2.28 9.27
CA ILE A 33 4.62 1.72 8.86
C ILE A 33 4.09 2.44 7.62
N LEU A 34 4.40 3.73 7.49
CA LEU A 34 3.93 4.62 6.44
C LEU A 34 5.10 5.46 5.94
N PRO A 35 5.96 4.90 5.07
CA PRO A 35 7.08 5.64 4.50
C PRO A 35 6.55 6.86 3.75
N SER A 36 7.11 8.04 4.01
CA SER A 36 6.69 9.30 3.39
C SER A 36 6.79 9.27 1.85
N ASP A 37 7.65 8.40 1.31
CA ASP A 37 7.89 8.20 -0.12
C ASP A 37 7.12 7.01 -0.73
N TYR A 38 6.34 6.26 0.07
CA TYR A 38 5.51 5.17 -0.43
C TYR A 38 4.11 5.69 -0.74
N ASP A 39 3.87 5.99 -2.02
CA ASP A 39 2.55 6.34 -2.49
C ASP A 39 1.67 5.08 -2.54
N HIS A 40 1.03 4.81 -1.40
CA HIS A 40 0.05 3.72 -1.24
C HIS A 40 -1.08 3.83 -2.28
N ALA A 41 -1.47 5.04 -2.67
CA ALA A 41 -2.53 5.23 -3.64
C ALA A 41 -2.07 4.82 -5.05
N GLU A 42 -0.83 5.16 -5.42
CA GLU A 42 -0.25 4.72 -6.69
C GLU A 42 -0.04 3.20 -6.73
N ALA A 43 0.47 2.60 -5.65
CA ALA A 43 0.66 1.16 -5.57
C ALA A 43 -0.67 0.39 -5.68
N GLU A 44 -1.70 0.84 -4.97
CA GLU A 44 -3.04 0.26 -5.02
C GLU A 44 -3.69 0.46 -6.40
N ALA A 45 -3.57 1.65 -6.99
CA ALA A 45 -4.08 1.91 -8.34
C ALA A 45 -3.42 1.00 -9.38
N ARG A 46 -2.09 0.81 -9.29
CA ARG A 46 -1.37 -0.12 -10.17
C ARG A 46 -1.82 -1.57 -9.97
N HIS A 47 -2.03 -1.98 -8.73
CA HIS A 47 -2.54 -3.31 -8.41
C HIS A 47 -3.95 -3.53 -8.99
N LEU A 48 -4.85 -2.55 -8.85
CA LEU A 48 -6.20 -2.61 -9.41
C LEU A 48 -6.22 -2.69 -10.93
N VAL A 49 -5.40 -1.89 -11.60
CA VAL A 49 -5.25 -1.96 -13.05
C VAL A 49 -4.71 -3.33 -13.46
N TYR A 50 -3.66 -3.80 -12.81
CA TYR A 50 -3.04 -5.09 -13.14
C TYR A 50 -4.01 -6.28 -12.99
N GLU A 51 -4.80 -6.31 -11.93
CA GLU A 51 -5.74 -7.41 -11.64
C GLU A 51 -7.03 -7.34 -12.48
N SER A 52 -7.35 -6.17 -13.04
CA SER A 52 -8.59 -5.93 -13.79
C SER A 52 -8.42 -5.89 -15.30
N ASP A 53 -7.24 -5.54 -15.78
CA ASP A 53 -6.87 -5.47 -17.20
C ASP A 53 -6.74 -6.90 -17.77
N GLN A 54 -7.79 -7.35 -18.47
CA GLN A 54 -7.87 -8.72 -18.99
C GLN A 54 -7.12 -8.86 -20.31
N ASP A 55 -7.14 -7.82 -21.14
CA ASP A 55 -6.48 -7.82 -22.44
C ASP A 55 -5.01 -7.36 -22.38
N LYS A 56 -4.57 -6.87 -21.22
CA LYS A 56 -3.20 -6.44 -20.89
C LYS A 56 -2.75 -5.25 -21.74
N ASP A 57 -3.67 -4.39 -22.14
CA ASP A 57 -3.37 -3.18 -22.92
C ASP A 57 -2.90 -2.00 -22.03
N GLY A 58 -2.90 -2.19 -20.70
CA GLY A 58 -2.50 -1.22 -19.69
C GLY A 58 -3.58 -0.19 -19.37
N LYS A 59 -4.81 -0.39 -19.85
CA LYS A 59 -5.97 0.47 -19.61
C LYS A 59 -7.13 -0.39 -19.11
N LEU A 60 -8.10 0.27 -18.49
CA LEU A 60 -9.31 -0.38 -18.05
C LEU A 60 -10.47 0.11 -18.88
N THR A 61 -11.12 -0.81 -19.56
CA THR A 61 -12.41 -0.57 -20.19
C THR A 61 -13.52 -0.61 -19.14
N ARG A 62 -14.66 0.03 -19.44
CA ARG A 62 -15.82 0.01 -18.55
C ARG A 62 -16.31 -1.41 -18.25
N GLN A 63 -16.16 -2.33 -19.20
CA GLN A 63 -16.58 -3.72 -19.01
C GLN A 63 -15.68 -4.42 -17.99
N GLU A 64 -14.36 -4.26 -18.09
CA GLU A 64 -13.39 -4.86 -17.16
C GLU A 64 -13.57 -4.36 -15.72
N ILE A 65 -13.87 -3.08 -15.56
CA ILE A 65 -14.17 -2.50 -14.24
C ILE A 65 -15.44 -3.11 -13.64
N VAL A 66 -16.49 -3.31 -14.44
CA VAL A 66 -17.75 -3.91 -13.98
C VAL A 66 -17.57 -5.39 -13.64
N ASP A 67 -16.84 -6.12 -14.49
CA ASP A 67 -16.53 -7.54 -14.29
C ASP A 67 -15.68 -7.79 -13.03
N LYS A 68 -14.90 -6.78 -12.62
CA LYS A 68 -14.06 -6.80 -11.40
C LYS A 68 -14.56 -5.84 -10.32
N SER A 69 -15.86 -5.52 -10.33
CA SER A 69 -16.47 -4.59 -9.38
C SER A 69 -16.23 -4.96 -7.92
N ASP A 70 -16.19 -6.25 -7.57
CA ASP A 70 -15.86 -6.73 -6.22
C ASP A 70 -14.45 -6.30 -5.76
N LEU A 71 -13.48 -6.28 -6.69
CA LEU A 71 -12.12 -5.84 -6.40
C LEU A 71 -12.07 -4.32 -6.18
N PHE A 72 -12.81 -3.55 -6.99
CA PHE A 72 -12.91 -2.11 -6.83
C PHE A 72 -13.60 -1.73 -5.52
N VAL A 73 -14.75 -2.34 -5.22
CA VAL A 73 -15.52 -2.10 -3.99
C VAL A 73 -14.76 -2.58 -2.75
N GLY A 74 -13.92 -3.60 -2.84
CA GLY A 74 -13.09 -4.06 -1.71
C GLY A 74 -11.80 -3.26 -1.50
N SER A 75 -11.42 -2.40 -2.45
CA SER A 75 -10.13 -1.73 -2.44
C SER A 75 -10.10 -0.48 -1.57
N GLN A 76 -8.91 -0.16 -1.05
CA GLN A 76 -8.69 1.12 -0.36
C GLN A 76 -8.84 2.32 -1.30
N ALA A 77 -8.64 2.12 -2.61
CA ALA A 77 -8.76 3.18 -3.61
C ALA A 77 -10.18 3.74 -3.73
N THR A 78 -11.22 2.95 -3.42
CA THR A 78 -12.63 3.39 -3.45
C THR A 78 -13.23 3.61 -2.06
N ASP A 79 -12.39 3.64 -1.03
CA ASP A 79 -12.80 3.66 0.38
C ASP A 79 -13.76 2.50 0.70
N PHE A 80 -13.37 1.29 0.30
CA PHE A 80 -14.18 0.08 0.46
C PHE A 80 -15.60 0.22 -0.14
N GLY A 81 -15.70 0.93 -1.27
CA GLY A 81 -16.94 1.17 -1.99
C GLY A 81 -17.75 2.36 -1.50
N GLU A 82 -17.36 3.05 -0.42
CA GLU A 82 -18.08 4.24 0.06
C GLU A 82 -18.09 5.36 -0.99
N ALA A 83 -16.99 5.51 -1.75
CA ALA A 83 -16.89 6.48 -2.84
C ALA A 83 -17.81 6.16 -4.03
N LEU A 84 -18.15 4.88 -4.24
CA LEU A 84 -19.06 4.44 -5.32
C LEU A 84 -20.53 4.70 -4.95
N VAL A 85 -20.87 4.73 -3.66
CA VAL A 85 -22.22 4.97 -3.15
C VAL A 85 -22.61 6.45 -3.20
N ARG A 86 -21.64 7.38 -3.28
CA ARG A 86 -21.92 8.83 -3.34
C ARG A 86 -22.34 9.35 -4.71
N HIS A 87 -22.78 8.47 -5.62
CA HIS A 87 -23.28 8.88 -6.94
C HIS A 87 -24.80 8.65 -7.06
N ASP A 88 -25.56 9.16 -6.09
CA ASP A 88 -26.99 9.45 -6.25
C ASP A 88 -27.22 10.94 -5.94
N GLU A 89 -27.61 11.67 -7.01
CA GLU A 89 -28.11 13.06 -7.13
C GLU A 89 -27.18 14.26 -6.85
#